data_AF-A0AAQ2C4F0-F1
#
_entry.id   AF-A0AAQ2C4F0-F1
#
_cell.length_a   1.000
_cell.length_b   1.000
_cell.length_c   1.000
_cell.angle_alpha   90.00
_cell.angle_beta   90.00
_cell.angle_gamma   90.00
#
_symmetry.space_group_name_H-M   'P 1'
#
loop_
_entity.id
_entity.type
_entity.pdbx_description
1 polymer ?
#
loop_
_entity_poly.entity_id
_entity_poly.type
_entity_poly.pdbx_seq_one_letter_code
_entity_poly.pdbx_strand_id
1 'polypeptide(L)'
;MIVVASPEQAEALLDAGQLGCPGCPGALRPRGYGRIRRVRSLGEAPVTVRPRRARCFSCAATHVLLPAGLVLRRADTAQVIGTALAAKARGDGHRTIAAQLDRPVSTVRRWLRRAREPHADWLQEQGVQHAYRADPDILNRDLVWPTPLGDALNLLAGAALACQQRWDSPLPVWTLIGMFTRGRLLPPPLRT
;
A
#
# COMPACT_ATOMS: atom_id res chain seq x y z
N MET A 1 -13.27 3.31 1.96
CA MET A 1 -12.36 2.58 1.06
C MET A 1 -11.83 1.40 1.83
N ILE A 2 -11.72 0.23 1.19
CA ILE A 2 -11.22 -1.01 1.77
C ILE A 2 -10.06 -1.45 0.88
N VAL A 3 -8.95 -1.88 1.48
CA VAL A 3 -7.83 -2.42 0.71
C VAL A 3 -8.01 -3.93 0.56
N VAL A 4 -7.75 -4.41 -0.64
CA VAL A 4 -7.90 -5.81 -1.06
C VAL A 4 -6.60 -6.23 -1.74
N ALA A 5 -6.21 -7.51 -1.70
CA ALA A 5 -4.92 -7.91 -2.25
C ALA A 5 -4.85 -7.66 -3.78
N SER A 6 -5.91 -8.06 -4.49
CA SER A 6 -6.04 -7.87 -5.94
C SER A 6 -7.50 -7.61 -6.34
N PRO A 7 -7.76 -7.11 -7.56
CA PRO A 7 -9.12 -7.01 -8.09
C PRO A 7 -9.86 -8.35 -8.14
N GLU A 8 -9.18 -9.43 -8.53
CA GLU A 8 -9.76 -10.76 -8.72
C GLU A 8 -10.20 -11.35 -7.38
N GLN A 9 -9.35 -11.25 -6.35
CA GLN A 9 -9.72 -11.64 -5.00
C GLN A 9 -10.90 -10.81 -4.49
N ALA A 10 -10.95 -9.52 -4.81
CA ALA A 10 -12.02 -8.64 -4.39
C ALA A 10 -13.38 -9.04 -4.98
N GLU A 11 -13.43 -9.43 -6.26
CA GLU A 11 -14.65 -9.97 -6.86
C GLU A 11 -15.05 -11.28 -6.18
N ALA A 12 -14.11 -12.23 -6.02
CA ALA A 12 -14.40 -13.51 -5.38
C ALA A 12 -14.96 -13.35 -3.95
N LEU A 13 -14.38 -12.47 -3.14
CA LEU A 13 -14.86 -12.20 -1.77
C LEU A 13 -16.22 -11.47 -1.76
N LEU A 14 -16.51 -10.64 -2.75
CA LEU A 14 -17.81 -9.98 -2.88
C LEU A 14 -18.91 -10.96 -3.29
N ASP A 15 -18.61 -11.85 -4.24
CA ASP A 15 -19.54 -12.86 -4.75
C ASP A 15 -19.84 -13.92 -3.70
N ALA A 16 -18.82 -14.35 -2.95
CA ALA A 16 -18.98 -15.21 -1.78
C ALA A 16 -19.61 -14.50 -0.57
N GLY A 17 -19.75 -13.18 -0.62
CA GLY A 17 -20.32 -12.38 0.45
C GLY A 17 -19.49 -12.33 1.73
N GLN A 18 -18.20 -12.62 1.63
CA GLN A 18 -17.24 -12.72 2.73
C GLN A 18 -16.63 -11.36 3.12
N LEU A 19 -16.86 -10.32 2.32
CA LEU A 19 -16.36 -8.97 2.62
C LEU A 19 -17.33 -8.24 3.57
N GLY A 20 -16.96 -8.10 4.84
CA GLY A 20 -17.77 -7.41 5.86
C GLY A 20 -17.80 -5.89 5.69
N CYS A 21 -18.90 -5.25 6.12
CA CYS A 21 -18.98 -3.79 6.20
C CYS A 21 -18.18 -3.29 7.42
N PRO A 22 -17.29 -2.28 7.25
CA PRO A 22 -16.56 -1.71 8.38
C PRO A 22 -17.44 -0.93 9.38
N GLY A 23 -18.68 -0.57 9.00
CA GLY A 23 -19.56 0.28 9.80
C GLY A 23 -20.75 -0.43 10.43
N CYS A 24 -20.99 -1.70 10.11
CA CYS A 24 -22.06 -2.50 10.70
C CYS A 24 -21.80 -4.00 10.48
N PRO A 25 -22.54 -4.91 11.16
CA PRO A 25 -22.37 -6.36 10.98
C PRO A 25 -22.79 -6.92 9.60
N GLY A 26 -23.21 -6.05 8.66
CA GLY A 26 -23.72 -6.46 7.36
C GLY A 26 -22.60 -6.80 6.37
N ALA A 27 -22.92 -7.61 5.36
CA ALA A 27 -22.00 -7.94 4.28
C ALA A 27 -22.02 -6.89 3.16
N LEU A 28 -20.90 -6.75 2.47
CA LEU A 28 -20.78 -5.97 1.26
C LEU A 28 -21.14 -6.82 0.04
N ARG A 29 -21.71 -6.15 -0.96
CA ARG A 29 -22.12 -6.75 -2.22
C ARG A 29 -21.71 -5.89 -3.41
N PRO A 30 -21.59 -6.48 -4.61
CA PRO A 30 -21.43 -5.77 -5.86
C PRO A 30 -22.34 -4.53 -6.02
N ARG A 31 -21.77 -3.37 -6.37
CA ARG A 31 -22.55 -2.15 -6.71
C ARG A 31 -22.12 -1.47 -8.02
N GLY A 32 -21.13 -2.05 -8.72
CA GLY A 32 -20.53 -1.47 -9.93
C GLY A 32 -19.10 -1.00 -9.69
N TYR A 33 -18.65 -0.01 -10.47
CA TYR A 33 -17.24 0.34 -10.60
C TYR A 33 -17.00 1.86 -10.53
N GLY A 34 -15.78 2.24 -10.16
CA GLY A 34 -15.27 3.59 -10.35
C GLY A 34 -14.85 3.86 -11.80
N ARG A 35 -14.34 5.08 -12.04
CA ARG A 35 -13.73 5.44 -13.31
C ARG A 35 -12.45 4.64 -13.54
N ILE A 36 -12.21 4.25 -14.79
CA ILE A 36 -10.96 3.64 -15.24
C ILE A 36 -9.82 4.63 -15.01
N ARG A 37 -8.66 4.11 -14.60
CA ARG A 37 -7.43 4.87 -14.36
C ARG A 37 -6.24 4.12 -14.91
N ARG A 38 -5.30 4.85 -15.52
CA ARG A 38 -3.97 4.32 -15.85
C ARG A 38 -3.02 4.67 -14.72
N VAL A 39 -2.31 3.66 -14.22
CA VAL A 39 -1.33 3.75 -13.13
C VAL A 39 0.03 3.32 -13.65
N ARG A 40 1.04 4.15 -13.46
CA ARG A 40 2.41 3.88 -13.90
C ARG A 40 3.04 2.80 -13.01
N SER A 41 3.53 1.74 -13.61
CA SER A 41 4.32 0.65 -13.00
C SER A 41 5.81 0.86 -13.21
N LEU A 42 6.63 -0.01 -12.64
CA LEU A 42 8.09 -0.02 -12.80
C LEU A 42 8.44 -0.93 -13.97
N GLY A 43 9.20 -0.45 -14.97
CA GLY A 43 9.70 -1.26 -16.09
C GLY A 43 8.65 -1.81 -17.08
N GLU A 44 7.37 -1.83 -16.69
CA GLU A 44 6.26 -2.38 -17.47
C GLU A 44 5.36 -1.28 -18.07
N ALA A 45 4.48 -1.69 -18.99
CA ALA A 45 3.39 -0.85 -19.46
C ALA A 45 2.48 -0.40 -18.29
N PRO A 46 1.93 0.82 -18.32
CA PRO A 46 1.03 1.30 -17.28
C PRO A 46 -0.15 0.33 -17.05
N VAL A 47 -0.42 0.02 -15.78
CA VAL A 47 -1.54 -0.83 -15.37
C VAL A 47 -2.84 -0.06 -15.48
N THR A 48 -3.83 -0.65 -16.15
CA THR A 48 -5.19 -0.10 -16.20
C THR A 48 -6.02 -0.69 -15.06
N VAL A 49 -6.55 0.18 -14.22
CA VAL A 49 -7.35 -0.21 -13.05
C VAL A 49 -8.72 0.41 -13.13
N ARG A 50 -9.75 -0.40 -12.89
CA ARG A 50 -11.12 0.06 -12.69
C ARG A 50 -11.55 -0.30 -11.27
N PRO A 51 -11.43 0.63 -10.29
CA PRO A 51 -11.64 0.29 -8.89
C PRO A 51 -13.05 -0.26 -8.64
N ARG A 52 -13.15 -1.41 -7.99
CA ARG A 52 -14.42 -2.03 -7.68
C ARG A 52 -15.17 -1.25 -6.60
N ARG A 53 -16.50 -1.15 -6.70
CA ARG A 53 -17.34 -0.58 -5.64
C ARG A 53 -18.20 -1.65 -5.01
N ALA A 54 -18.35 -1.57 -3.70
CA ALA A 54 -19.23 -2.43 -2.94
C ALA A 54 -20.20 -1.58 -2.12
N ARG A 55 -21.41 -2.08 -1.91
CA ARG A 55 -22.42 -1.44 -1.04
C ARG A 55 -22.85 -2.41 0.04
N CYS A 56 -23.00 -1.92 1.25
CA CYS A 56 -23.64 -2.67 2.32
C CYS A 56 -25.15 -2.55 2.15
N PHE A 57 -25.85 -3.67 2.18
CA PHE A 57 -27.33 -3.66 2.07
C PHE A 57 -28.01 -3.36 3.41
N SER A 58 -27.31 -3.52 4.54
CA SER A 58 -27.84 -3.17 5.87
C SER A 58 -27.76 -1.66 6.15
N CYS A 59 -26.59 -1.04 6.01
CA CYS A 59 -26.38 0.38 6.34
C CYS A 59 -26.27 1.30 5.11
N ALA A 60 -26.47 0.78 3.90
CA ALA A 60 -26.37 1.50 2.62
C ALA A 60 -24.99 2.10 2.27
N ALA A 61 -23.98 2.01 3.15
CA ALA A 61 -22.65 2.58 2.94
C ALA A 61 -21.97 2.01 1.69
N THR A 62 -21.28 2.86 0.93
CA THR A 62 -20.55 2.47 -0.29
C THR A 62 -19.06 2.57 -0.08
N HIS A 63 -18.33 1.53 -0.48
CA HIS A 63 -16.88 1.42 -0.35
C HIS A 63 -16.25 1.22 -1.72
N VAL A 64 -15.14 1.91 -1.99
CA VAL A 64 -14.24 1.55 -3.09
C VAL A 64 -13.26 0.51 -2.56
N LEU A 65 -13.08 -0.59 -3.30
CA LEU A 65 -12.06 -1.59 -3.06
C LEU A 65 -10.79 -1.18 -3.83
N LEU A 66 -9.71 -0.93 -3.10
CA LEU A 66 -8.42 -0.50 -3.62
C LEU A 66 -7.47 -1.69 -3.62
N PRO A 67 -7.02 -2.17 -4.79
CA PRO A 67 -5.95 -3.17 -4.86
C PRO A 67 -4.69 -2.68 -4.13
N ALA A 68 -4.09 -3.55 -3.33
CA ALA A 68 -2.99 -3.20 -2.43
C ALA A 68 -1.69 -2.83 -3.17
N GLY A 69 -1.53 -3.27 -4.42
CA GLY A 69 -0.47 -2.80 -5.31
C GLY A 69 -0.59 -1.31 -5.70
N LEU A 70 -1.61 -0.60 -5.25
CA LEU A 70 -1.86 0.82 -5.55
C LEU A 70 -1.81 1.69 -4.30
N VAL A 71 -1.43 2.95 -4.46
CA VAL A 71 -1.45 3.95 -3.39
C VAL A 71 -2.62 4.90 -3.58
N LEU A 72 -3.34 5.18 -2.49
CA LEU A 72 -4.54 6.00 -2.51
C LEU A 72 -4.30 7.37 -3.16
N ARG A 73 -5.07 7.65 -4.22
CA ARG A 73 -4.99 8.92 -4.99
C ARG A 73 -3.59 9.20 -5.55
N ARG A 74 -2.90 8.16 -6.03
CA ARG A 74 -1.64 8.27 -6.77
C ARG A 74 -1.78 7.65 -8.16
N ALA A 75 -0.94 8.11 -9.07
CA ALA A 75 -0.86 7.64 -10.45
C ALA A 75 0.29 6.65 -10.65
N ASP A 76 0.90 6.17 -9.57
CA ASP A 76 2.04 5.27 -9.55
C ASP A 76 1.75 4.14 -8.58
N THR A 77 2.20 2.94 -8.92
CA THR A 77 2.00 1.74 -8.08
C THR A 77 2.72 1.87 -6.74
N ALA A 78 2.32 1.03 -5.78
CA ALA A 78 3.01 0.88 -4.51
C ALA A 78 4.48 0.52 -4.72
N GLN A 79 4.81 -0.28 -5.73
CA GLN A 79 6.18 -0.63 -6.09
C GLN A 79 7.00 0.59 -6.54
N VAL A 80 6.48 1.43 -7.46
CA VAL A 80 7.22 2.62 -7.93
C VAL A 80 7.48 3.58 -6.77
N ILE A 81 6.46 3.86 -5.96
CA ILE A 81 6.59 4.76 -4.81
C ILE A 81 7.51 4.15 -3.76
N GLY A 82 7.35 2.86 -3.45
CA GLY A 82 8.18 2.12 -2.50
C GLY A 82 9.65 2.13 -2.88
N THR A 83 9.97 1.89 -4.15
CA THR A 83 11.34 1.98 -4.67
C THR A 83 11.92 3.39 -4.47
N ALA A 84 11.13 4.45 -4.70
CA ALA A 84 11.58 5.82 -4.44
C ALA A 84 11.89 6.07 -2.95
N LEU A 85 11.04 5.55 -2.06
CA LEU A 85 11.22 5.69 -0.62
C LEU A 85 12.44 4.91 -0.12
N ALA A 86 12.63 3.68 -0.62
CA ALA A 86 13.79 2.85 -0.29
C ALA A 86 15.11 3.47 -0.79
N ALA A 87 15.12 4.05 -1.99
CA ALA A 87 16.26 4.82 -2.50
C ALA A 87 16.56 6.02 -1.60
N LYS A 88 15.51 6.75 -1.17
CA LYS A 88 15.70 7.86 -0.26
C LYS A 88 16.25 7.44 1.10
N ALA A 89 15.80 6.30 1.64
CA ALA A 89 16.32 5.74 2.89
C ALA A 89 17.80 5.34 2.80
N ARG A 90 18.27 4.94 1.62
CA ARG A 90 19.70 4.68 1.32
C ARG A 90 20.55 5.94 1.12
N GLY A 91 19.93 7.12 1.12
CA GLY A 91 20.63 8.40 1.00
C GLY A 91 20.45 9.12 -0.34
N ASP A 92 19.78 8.50 -1.32
CA ASP A 92 19.70 9.07 -2.66
C ASP A 92 18.94 10.41 -2.71
N GLY A 93 19.43 11.30 -3.58
CA GLY A 93 18.81 12.59 -3.87
C GLY A 93 17.56 12.45 -4.74
N HIS A 94 16.55 13.30 -4.51
CA HIS A 94 15.29 13.24 -5.25
C HIS A 94 15.42 13.41 -6.77
N ARG A 95 16.47 14.07 -7.26
CA ARG A 95 16.78 14.21 -8.69
C ARG A 95 17.30 12.89 -9.28
N THR A 96 18.21 12.24 -8.58
CA THR A 96 18.74 10.90 -8.94
C THR A 96 17.62 9.87 -9.00
N ILE A 97 16.78 9.83 -7.94
CA ILE A 97 15.63 8.93 -7.87
C ILE A 97 14.65 9.19 -9.02
N ALA A 98 14.38 10.46 -9.33
CA ALA A 98 13.49 10.85 -10.43
C ALA A 98 14.01 10.37 -11.79
N ALA A 99 15.32 10.52 -12.04
CA ALA A 99 15.94 10.03 -13.26
C ALA A 99 15.88 8.49 -13.35
N GLN A 100 16.21 7.77 -12.28
CA GLN A 100 16.18 6.30 -12.24
C GLN A 100 14.78 5.72 -12.48
N LEU A 101 13.73 6.40 -11.97
CA LEU A 101 12.35 5.94 -12.10
C LEU A 101 11.63 6.49 -13.34
N ASP A 102 12.29 7.34 -14.12
CA ASP A 102 11.66 8.11 -15.21
C ASP A 102 10.39 8.86 -14.75
N ARG A 103 10.51 9.64 -13.67
CA ARG A 103 9.37 10.40 -13.10
C ARG A 103 9.71 11.88 -12.96
N PRO A 104 8.71 12.78 -13.03
CA PRO A 104 8.96 14.20 -12.82
C PRO A 104 9.60 14.47 -11.45
N VAL A 105 10.68 15.26 -11.43
CA VAL A 105 11.42 15.63 -10.22
C VAL A 105 10.50 16.23 -9.15
N SER A 106 9.54 17.06 -9.55
CA SER A 106 8.55 17.67 -8.65
C SER A 106 7.65 16.64 -7.96
N THR A 107 7.32 15.55 -8.66
CA THR A 107 6.47 14.47 -8.15
C THR A 107 7.22 13.64 -7.12
N VAL A 108 8.45 13.20 -7.44
CA VAL A 108 9.30 12.48 -6.48
C VAL A 108 9.58 13.34 -5.26
N ARG A 109 9.96 14.61 -5.45
CA ARG A 109 10.16 15.56 -4.34
C ARG A 109 8.94 15.65 -3.42
N ARG A 110 7.73 15.70 -4.00
CA ARG A 110 6.46 15.74 -3.23
C ARG A 110 6.22 14.44 -2.45
N TRP A 111 6.52 13.28 -3.02
CA TRP A 111 6.41 11.99 -2.30
C TRP A 111 7.34 11.95 -1.11
N LEU A 112 8.62 12.24 -1.33
CA LEU A 112 9.65 12.17 -0.28
C LEU A 112 9.37 13.16 0.86
N ARG A 113 8.82 14.34 0.58
CA ARG A 113 8.40 15.29 1.62
C ARG A 113 7.26 14.75 2.48
N ARG A 114 6.36 13.96 1.90
CA ARG A 114 5.18 13.42 2.59
C ARG A 114 5.44 12.11 3.33
N ALA A 115 6.57 11.46 3.07
CA ALA A 115 6.99 10.25 3.76
C ALA A 115 7.79 10.55 5.04
N ARG A 116 8.08 11.82 5.32
CA ARG A 116 8.73 12.24 6.57
C ARG A 116 7.75 12.14 7.75
N GLU A 117 8.27 12.32 8.94
CA GLU A 117 7.48 12.48 10.17
C GLU A 117 6.34 13.50 9.99
N PRO A 118 5.16 13.24 10.58
CA PRO A 118 4.84 12.09 11.45
C PRO A 118 4.47 10.81 10.68
N HIS A 119 4.51 10.82 9.33
CA HIS A 119 4.09 9.67 8.53
C HIS A 119 5.07 8.49 8.61
N ALA A 120 6.37 8.77 8.78
CA ALA A 120 7.38 7.73 9.00
C ALA A 120 7.08 6.91 10.27
N ASP A 121 6.73 7.58 11.37
CA ASP A 121 6.37 6.93 12.64
C ASP A 121 5.13 6.05 12.48
N TRP A 122 4.12 6.56 11.77
CA TRP A 122 2.93 5.75 11.47
C TRP A 122 3.26 4.50 10.64
N LEU A 123 4.19 4.59 9.67
CA LEU A 123 4.66 3.44 8.91
C LEU A 123 5.42 2.45 9.81
N GLN A 124 6.24 2.95 10.74
CA GLN A 124 6.93 2.13 11.74
C GLN A 124 5.92 1.37 12.59
N GLU A 125 4.88 2.03 13.11
CA GLU A 125 3.81 1.38 13.88
C GLU A 125 3.12 0.27 13.08
N GLN A 126 2.83 0.50 11.79
CA GLN A 126 2.28 -0.56 10.94
C GLN A 126 3.28 -1.71 10.81
N GLY A 127 4.57 -1.42 10.59
CA GLY A 127 5.65 -2.41 10.56
C GLY A 127 5.67 -3.27 11.82
N VAL A 128 5.69 -2.66 13.00
CA VAL A 128 5.72 -3.36 14.30
C VAL A 128 4.50 -4.27 14.44
N GLN A 129 3.31 -3.74 14.16
CA GLN A 129 2.05 -4.49 14.31
C GLN A 129 1.99 -5.71 13.40
N HIS A 130 2.54 -5.65 12.18
CA HIS A 130 2.52 -6.78 11.24
C HIS A 130 3.70 -7.73 11.46
N ALA A 131 4.87 -7.22 11.85
CA ALA A 131 6.00 -8.05 12.29
C ALA A 131 5.59 -8.92 13.48
N TYR A 132 5.00 -8.34 14.53
CA TYR A 132 4.51 -9.09 15.69
C TYR A 132 3.52 -10.21 15.32
N ARG A 133 2.67 -10.01 14.30
CA ARG A 133 1.70 -11.04 13.86
C ARG A 133 2.33 -12.12 12.96
N ALA A 134 3.34 -11.76 12.17
CA ALA A 134 3.96 -12.65 11.21
C ALA A 134 5.09 -13.48 11.85
N ASP A 135 6.03 -12.77 12.49
CA ASP A 135 7.21 -13.31 13.15
C ASP A 135 7.77 -12.27 14.16
N PRO A 136 7.51 -12.43 15.46
CA PRO A 136 8.02 -11.55 16.50
C PRO A 136 9.56 -11.45 16.55
N ASP A 137 10.30 -12.45 16.09
CA ASP A 137 11.78 -12.44 16.17
C ASP A 137 12.40 -11.35 15.29
N ILE A 138 11.65 -10.83 14.31
CA ILE A 138 12.04 -9.65 13.53
C ILE A 138 12.28 -8.44 14.43
N LEU A 139 11.49 -8.29 15.50
CA LEU A 139 11.59 -7.15 16.43
C LEU A 139 12.82 -7.23 17.34
N ASN A 140 13.43 -8.41 17.44
CA ASN A 140 14.64 -8.63 18.25
C ASN A 140 15.94 -8.41 17.44
N ARG A 141 15.85 -8.02 16.17
CA ARG A 141 17.03 -7.80 15.32
C ARG A 141 17.59 -6.39 15.54
N ASP A 142 18.89 -6.32 15.81
CA ASP A 142 19.64 -5.06 15.97
C ASP A 142 19.97 -4.38 14.62
N LEU A 143 19.00 -4.29 13.71
CA LEU A 143 19.15 -3.59 12.43
C LEU A 143 18.55 -2.20 12.53
N VAL A 144 19.41 -1.21 12.81
CA VAL A 144 19.05 0.21 12.86
C VAL A 144 19.46 0.89 11.55
N TRP A 145 18.50 1.50 10.88
CA TRP A 145 18.74 2.35 9.72
C TRP A 145 19.06 3.78 10.15
N PRO A 146 19.81 4.55 9.33
CA PRO A 146 20.16 5.93 9.67
C PRO A 146 18.98 6.91 9.69
N THR A 147 17.78 6.48 9.26
CA THR A 147 16.61 7.36 9.17
C THR A 147 15.34 6.63 9.62
N PRO A 148 14.39 7.33 10.27
CA PRO A 148 13.10 6.74 10.67
C PRO A 148 12.33 6.12 9.49
N LEU A 149 12.44 6.73 8.30
CA LEU A 149 11.86 6.17 7.08
C LEU A 149 12.51 4.83 6.69
N GLY A 150 13.83 4.71 6.84
CA GLY A 150 14.56 3.48 6.58
C GLY A 150 14.14 2.36 7.52
N ASP A 151 14.06 2.66 8.83
CA ASP A 151 13.60 1.69 9.84
C ASP A 151 12.19 1.19 9.53
N ALA A 152 11.27 2.12 9.24
CA ALA A 152 9.89 1.79 8.92
C ALA A 152 9.77 0.89 7.69
N LEU A 153 10.50 1.21 6.63
CA LEU A 153 10.49 0.40 5.41
C LEU A 153 11.13 -0.97 5.62
N ASN A 154 12.22 -1.04 6.39
CA ASN A 154 12.90 -2.29 6.69
C ASN A 154 11.99 -3.23 7.49
N LEU A 155 11.30 -2.69 8.49
CA LEU A 155 10.38 -3.46 9.31
C LEU A 155 9.15 -3.92 8.53
N LEU A 156 8.57 -3.05 7.69
CA LEU A 156 7.49 -3.42 6.78
C LEU A 156 7.91 -4.50 5.76
N ALA A 157 9.13 -4.41 5.23
CA ALA A 157 9.67 -5.40 4.30
C ALA A 157 9.93 -6.74 5.00
N GLY A 158 10.50 -6.72 6.21
CA GLY A 158 10.69 -7.93 7.03
C GLY A 158 9.36 -8.62 7.33
N ALA A 159 8.37 -7.87 7.81
CA ALA A 159 7.02 -8.39 8.03
C ALA A 159 6.40 -8.98 6.76
N ALA A 160 6.57 -8.32 5.61
CA ALA A 160 6.03 -8.81 4.33
C ALA A 160 6.71 -10.10 3.88
N LEU A 161 8.03 -10.22 4.03
CA LEU A 161 8.77 -11.44 3.70
C LEU A 161 8.39 -12.60 4.63
N ALA A 162 8.27 -12.35 5.94
CA ALA A 162 7.78 -13.35 6.88
C ALA A 162 6.34 -13.78 6.56
N CYS A 163 5.47 -12.84 6.15
CA CYS A 163 4.14 -13.16 5.65
C CYS A 163 4.19 -14.08 4.41
N GLN A 164 5.05 -13.77 3.43
CA GLN A 164 5.18 -14.62 2.24
C GLN A 164 5.60 -16.03 2.61
N GLN A 165 6.59 -16.18 3.48
CA GLN A 165 7.11 -17.49 3.88
C GLN A 165 6.11 -18.27 4.73
N ARG A 166 5.49 -17.63 5.72
CA ARG A 166 4.59 -18.29 6.67
C ARG A 166 3.29 -18.79 6.01
N TRP A 167 2.78 -18.04 5.05
CA TRP A 167 1.49 -18.31 4.39
C TRP A 167 1.61 -18.72 2.93
N ASP A 168 2.83 -19.03 2.45
CA ASP A 168 3.14 -19.32 1.05
C ASP A 168 2.46 -18.32 0.09
N SER A 169 2.53 -17.04 0.44
CA SER A 169 1.75 -16.01 -0.24
C SER A 169 2.40 -15.64 -1.57
N PRO A 170 1.68 -15.72 -2.70
CA PRO A 170 2.21 -15.32 -4.01
C PRO A 170 2.23 -13.79 -4.19
N LEU A 171 1.74 -13.03 -3.22
CA LEU A 171 1.63 -11.57 -3.33
C LEU A 171 3.01 -10.92 -3.25
N PRO A 172 3.38 -10.03 -4.17
CA PRO A 172 4.65 -9.30 -4.09
C PRO A 172 4.78 -8.51 -2.78
N VAL A 173 6.02 -8.33 -2.30
CA VAL A 173 6.34 -7.58 -1.07
C VAL A 173 5.64 -6.23 -1.02
N TRP A 174 5.67 -5.45 -2.10
CA TRP A 174 5.02 -4.13 -2.14
C TRP A 174 3.48 -4.20 -2.08
N THR A 175 2.87 -5.31 -2.51
CA THR A 175 1.43 -5.55 -2.36
C THR A 175 1.08 -5.84 -0.90
N LEU A 176 1.89 -6.63 -0.20
CA LEU A 176 1.72 -6.88 1.24
C LEU A 176 1.93 -5.61 2.06
N ILE A 177 2.97 -4.83 1.76
CA ILE A 177 3.18 -3.51 2.38
C ILE A 177 1.98 -2.58 2.10
N GLY A 178 1.39 -2.64 0.90
CA GLY A 178 0.15 -1.94 0.57
C GLY A 178 -1.03 -2.35 1.45
N MET A 179 -1.17 -3.65 1.77
CA MET A 179 -2.17 -4.16 2.71
C MET A 179 -1.91 -3.63 4.13
N PHE A 180 -0.67 -3.75 4.61
CA PHE A 180 -0.26 -3.32 5.95
C PHE A 180 -0.51 -1.84 6.17
N THR A 181 -0.18 -1.04 5.17
CA THR A 181 -0.36 0.42 5.18
C THR A 181 -1.75 0.85 4.73
N ARG A 182 -2.70 -0.07 4.51
CA ARG A 182 -4.07 0.25 4.08
C ARG A 182 -4.09 1.21 2.87
N GLY A 183 -3.18 1.01 1.93
CA GLY A 183 -3.01 1.82 0.72
C GLY A 183 -2.47 3.24 0.97
N ARG A 184 -1.88 3.48 2.15
CA ARG A 184 -1.35 4.76 2.62
C ARG A 184 0.17 4.72 2.81
N LEU A 185 0.89 4.06 1.90
CA LEU A 185 2.36 4.17 1.85
C LEU A 185 2.82 5.64 1.81
N LEU A 186 2.00 6.50 1.21
CA LEU A 186 2.05 7.95 1.41
C LEU A 186 0.70 8.41 1.99
N PRO A 187 0.68 9.51 2.78
CA PRO A 187 -0.56 10.07 3.28
C PRO A 187 -1.44 10.53 2.10
N PRO A 188 -2.78 10.39 2.21
CA PRO A 188 -3.67 10.88 1.19
C PRO A 188 -3.44 12.39 0.98
N PRO A 189 -3.52 12.90 -0.26
CA PRO A 189 -3.53 14.34 -0.45
C PRO A 189 -4.70 14.95 0.32
N LEU A 190 -4.40 16.01 1.08
CA LEU A 190 -5.40 16.87 1.69
C LEU A 190 -6.46 17.18 0.65
N ARG A 191 -7.74 17.08 1.05
CA ARG A 191 -8.83 17.54 0.20
C ARG A 191 -8.73 19.06 0.21
N THR A 192 -8.17 19.64 -0.85
CA THR A 192 -8.44 21.02 -1.24
C THR A 192 -9.86 21.10 -1.74
#